data_AF-A0A832DT92-F1
#
_entry.id   AF-A0A832DT92-F1
#
_cell.length_a   1.000
_cell.length_b   1.000
_cell.length_c   1.000
_cell.angle_alpha   90.00
_cell.angle_beta   90.00
_cell.angle_gamma   90.00
#
_symmetry.space_group_name_H-M   'P 1'
#
loop_
_entity.id
_entity.type
_entity.pdbx_description
1 polymer ?
#
loop_
_entity_poly.entity_id
_entity_poly.type
_entity_poly.pdbx_seq_one_letter_code
_entity_poly.pdbx_strand_id
1 'polypeptide(L)'
;MANYLRRFAMKDFFRKTFLFSVGAATVTKEKIEEFVEELIQKGQASEKDRSRLVEEYVEKLKEQEKEFAARVKTLVTRTLTDMGIPTREEIAALEKRIAELEAKLGEAAKQENKPKRRRGRPPKKSSTESPPGE
;
A
#
# COMPACT_ATOMS: atom_id res chain seq x y z
N MET A 1 29.88 -7.13 4.01
CA MET A 1 30.06 -7.04 2.54
C MET A 1 28.76 -7.24 1.72
N ALA A 2 27.73 -7.93 2.22
CA ALA A 2 26.51 -8.24 1.45
C ALA A 2 25.68 -7.02 0.96
N ASN A 3 25.75 -5.86 1.64
CA ASN A 3 24.93 -4.68 1.28
C ASN A 3 25.43 -3.87 0.07
N TYR A 4 26.69 -4.04 -0.34
CA TYR A 4 27.23 -3.31 -1.50
C TYR A 4 26.78 -3.90 -2.84
N LEU A 5 26.57 -5.22 -2.88
CA LEU A 5 26.11 -5.92 -4.09
C LEU A 5 24.67 -5.53 -4.48
N ARG A 6 23.78 -5.32 -3.50
CA ARG A 6 22.39 -4.87 -3.75
C ARG A 6 22.29 -3.49 -4.40
N ARG A 7 23.14 -2.53 -3.99
CA ARG A 7 23.12 -1.14 -4.55
C ARG A 7 23.69 -1.06 -5.96
N PHE A 8 24.62 -1.93 -6.34
CA PHE A 8 25.22 -1.95 -7.68
C PHE A 8 24.25 -2.59 -8.69
N ALA A 9 23.68 -3.76 -8.35
CA ALA A 9 22.72 -4.46 -9.21
C ALA A 9 21.47 -3.61 -9.55
N MET A 10 20.98 -2.83 -8.58
CA MET A 10 19.82 -1.96 -8.80
C MET A 10 20.11 -0.82 -9.80
N LYS A 11 21.29 -0.19 -9.74
CA LYS A 11 21.65 0.91 -10.67
C LYS A 11 21.80 0.44 -12.12
N ASP A 12 22.35 -0.74 -12.34
CA ASP A 12 22.52 -1.29 -13.69
C ASP A 12 21.19 -1.81 -14.27
N PHE A 13 20.31 -2.34 -13.42
CA PHE A 13 18.94 -2.64 -13.80
C PHE A 13 18.20 -1.37 -14.25
N PHE A 14 18.21 -0.30 -13.45
CA PHE A 14 17.57 0.97 -13.83
C PHE A 14 18.11 1.56 -15.14
N ARG A 15 19.43 1.54 -15.37
CA ARG A 15 20.01 2.03 -16.63
C ARG A 15 19.57 1.22 -17.84
N LYS A 16 19.54 -0.11 -17.73
CA LYS A 16 19.06 -0.99 -18.81
C LYS A 16 17.56 -0.84 -19.04
N THR A 17 16.76 -0.78 -17.98
CA THR A 17 15.31 -0.60 -18.07
C THR A 17 14.94 0.78 -18.62
N PHE A 18 15.70 1.82 -18.29
CA PHE A 18 15.48 3.16 -18.85
C PHE A 18 15.72 3.19 -20.36
N LEU A 19 16.85 2.64 -20.84
CA LEU A 19 17.15 2.56 -22.28
C LEU A 19 16.12 1.68 -23.02
N PHE A 20 15.64 0.61 -22.40
CA PHE A 20 14.58 -0.23 -22.97
C PHE A 20 13.21 0.48 -22.95
N SER A 21 12.93 1.29 -21.93
CA SER A 21 11.69 2.08 -21.83
C SER A 21 11.59 3.15 -22.90
N VAL A 22 12.72 3.70 -23.35
CA VAL A 22 12.74 4.68 -24.44
C VAL A 22 12.20 4.08 -25.74
N GLY A 23 12.36 2.76 -25.97
CA GLY A 23 11.76 2.08 -27.12
C GLY A 23 10.29 1.69 -26.95
N ALA A 24 9.79 1.57 -25.73
CA ALA A 24 8.37 1.27 -25.45
C ALA A 24 7.52 2.56 -25.38
N ALA A 25 8.10 3.67 -24.97
CA ALA A 25 7.44 4.98 -24.89
C ALA A 25 7.26 5.67 -26.24
N THR A 26 7.94 5.20 -27.29
CA THR A 26 7.83 5.72 -28.66
C THR A 26 6.65 5.13 -29.45
N VAL A 27 5.89 4.18 -28.89
CA VAL A 27 4.63 3.71 -29.48
C VAL A 27 3.55 4.77 -29.24
N THR A 28 3.60 5.84 -30.03
CA THR A 28 2.60 6.91 -30.02
C THR A 28 1.64 6.73 -31.19
N LYS A 29 0.58 7.54 -31.22
CA LYS A 29 -0.40 7.53 -32.32
C LYS A 29 0.29 7.74 -33.67
N GLU A 30 1.28 8.63 -33.73
CA GLU A 30 2.07 8.92 -34.93
C GLU A 30 2.80 7.68 -35.45
N LYS A 31 3.33 6.84 -34.55
CA LYS A 31 4.03 5.61 -34.93
C LYS A 31 3.08 4.51 -35.43
N ILE A 32 1.86 4.49 -34.91
CA ILE A 32 0.78 3.62 -35.40
C ILE A 32 0.31 4.10 -36.78
N GLU A 33 0.17 5.41 -36.98
CA GLU A 33 -0.17 6.01 -38.26
C GLU A 33 0.87 5.66 -39.33
N GLU A 34 2.16 5.79 -39.03
CA GLU A 34 3.26 5.40 -39.92
C GLU A 34 3.25 3.90 -40.24
N PHE A 35 2.96 3.05 -39.26
CA PHE A 35 2.83 1.61 -39.48
C PHE A 35 1.65 1.26 -40.39
N VAL A 36 0.50 1.91 -40.20
CA VAL A 36 -0.67 1.72 -41.07
C VAL A 36 -0.41 2.27 -42.48
N GLU A 37 0.30 3.38 -42.61
CA GLU A 37 0.74 3.94 -43.89
C GLU A 37 1.61 2.95 -44.66
N GLU A 38 2.58 2.30 -43.99
CA GLU A 38 3.39 1.26 -44.63
C GLU A 38 2.56 0.06 -45.10
N LEU A 39 1.55 -0.36 -44.33
CA LEU A 39 0.65 -1.45 -44.71
C LEU A 39 -0.16 -1.10 -45.96
N ILE A 40 -0.58 0.16 -46.07
CA ILE A 40 -1.28 0.67 -47.27
C ILE A 40 -0.33 0.69 -48.47
N GLN A 41 0.90 1.21 -48.31
CA GLN A 41 1.90 1.26 -49.37
C GLN A 41 2.27 -0.13 -49.89
N LYS A 42 2.30 -1.14 -49.00
CA LYS A 42 2.54 -2.55 -49.34
C LYS A 42 1.31 -3.23 -49.97
N GLY A 43 0.20 -2.52 -50.13
CA GLY A 43 -1.07 -3.03 -50.68
C GLY A 43 -1.81 -3.98 -49.73
N GLN A 44 -1.41 -4.04 -48.45
CA GLN A 44 -1.99 -4.90 -47.43
C GLN A 44 -3.20 -4.27 -46.73
N ALA A 45 -3.42 -2.97 -46.92
CA ALA A 45 -4.56 -2.22 -46.41
C ALA A 45 -5.05 -1.18 -47.43
N SER A 46 -6.32 -0.80 -47.38
CA SER A 46 -6.88 0.26 -48.23
C SER A 46 -6.70 1.63 -47.57
N GLU A 47 -6.40 2.66 -48.36
CA GLU A 47 -6.38 4.05 -47.85
C GLU A 47 -7.68 4.48 -47.19
N LYS A 48 -8.81 3.94 -47.66
CA LYS A 48 -10.14 4.26 -47.12
C LYS A 48 -10.32 3.78 -45.67
N ASP A 49 -9.55 2.78 -45.26
CA ASP A 49 -9.61 2.19 -43.93
C ASP A 49 -8.53 2.72 -42.98
N ARG A 50 -7.66 3.63 -43.44
CA ARG A 50 -6.52 4.16 -42.66
C ARG A 50 -6.94 4.65 -41.27
N SER A 51 -7.85 5.61 -41.23
CA SER A 51 -8.27 6.24 -39.97
C SER A 51 -8.91 5.23 -39.01
N ARG A 52 -9.70 4.30 -39.56
CA ARG A 52 -10.35 3.24 -38.79
C ARG A 52 -9.34 2.28 -38.17
N LEU A 53 -8.33 1.86 -38.94
CA LEU A 53 -7.28 0.97 -38.44
C LEU A 53 -6.47 1.66 -37.34
N VAL A 54 -6.05 2.91 -37.56
CA VAL A 54 -5.32 3.69 -36.55
C VAL A 54 -6.10 3.79 -35.25
N GLU A 55 -7.39 4.16 -35.33
CA GLU A 55 -8.26 4.26 -34.15
C GLU A 55 -8.42 2.91 -33.44
N GLU A 56 -8.63 1.82 -34.18
CA GLU A 56 -8.77 0.47 -33.63
C GLU A 56 -7.50 0.02 -32.88
N TYR A 57 -6.31 0.27 -33.44
CA TYR A 57 -5.05 -0.09 -32.80
C TYR A 57 -4.80 0.76 -31.55
N VAL A 58 -5.10 2.07 -31.60
CA VAL A 58 -4.98 2.95 -30.43
C VAL A 58 -5.94 2.54 -29.32
N GLU A 59 -7.18 2.18 -29.67
CA GLU A 59 -8.19 1.76 -28.70
C GLU A 59 -7.82 0.41 -28.05
N LYS A 60 -7.41 -0.57 -28.86
CA LYS A 60 -6.89 -1.85 -28.36
C LYS A 60 -5.68 -1.67 -27.44
N LEU A 61 -4.76 -0.76 -27.79
CA LEU A 61 -3.62 -0.45 -26.94
C LEU A 61 -4.05 0.11 -25.59
N LYS A 62 -5.00 1.05 -25.55
CA LYS A 62 -5.52 1.60 -24.28
C LYS A 62 -6.18 0.55 -23.40
N GLU A 63 -6.90 -0.39 -24.01
CA GLU A 63 -7.53 -1.49 -23.29
C GLU A 63 -6.46 -2.46 -22.73
N GLN A 64 -5.50 -2.85 -23.56
CA GLN A 64 -4.39 -3.71 -23.16
C GLN A 64 -3.47 -3.06 -22.13
N GLU A 65 -3.28 -1.74 -22.19
CA GLU A 65 -2.45 -0.99 -21.24
C GLU A 65 -3.00 -1.12 -19.82
N LYS A 66 -4.33 -1.07 -19.63
CA LYS A 66 -4.95 -1.25 -18.31
C LYS A 66 -4.73 -2.65 -17.74
N GLU A 67 -4.96 -3.68 -18.55
CA GLU A 67 -4.70 -5.06 -18.13
C GLU A 67 -3.22 -5.29 -17.84
N PHE A 68 -2.34 -4.77 -18.70
CA PHE A 68 -0.90 -4.88 -18.54
C PHE A 68 -0.44 -4.17 -17.26
N ALA A 69 -0.91 -2.95 -17.00
CA ALA A 69 -0.61 -2.21 -15.79
C ALA A 69 -1.07 -2.96 -14.53
N ALA A 70 -2.25 -3.59 -14.57
CA ALA A 70 -2.74 -4.42 -13.46
C ALA A 70 -1.84 -5.63 -13.22
N ARG A 71 -1.47 -6.37 -14.28
CA ARG A 71 -0.56 -7.53 -14.19
C ARG A 71 0.81 -7.13 -13.65
N VAL A 72 1.38 -6.04 -14.17
CA VAL A 72 2.68 -5.49 -13.71
C VAL A 72 2.59 -5.10 -12.25
N LYS A 73 1.53 -4.41 -11.83
CA LYS A 73 1.32 -4.06 -10.42
C LYS A 73 1.31 -5.31 -9.54
N THR A 74 0.55 -6.34 -9.90
CA THR A 74 0.49 -7.61 -9.15
C THR A 74 1.86 -8.28 -9.08
N LEU A 75 2.59 -8.36 -10.19
CA LEU A 75 3.94 -8.92 -10.25
C LEU A 75 4.91 -8.16 -9.34
N VAL A 76 4.91 -6.84 -9.42
CA VAL A 76 5.77 -5.98 -8.59
C VAL A 76 5.41 -6.13 -7.12
N THR A 77 4.13 -6.03 -6.76
CA THR A 77 3.66 -6.21 -5.38
C THR A 77 4.10 -7.57 -4.85
N ARG A 78 3.85 -8.66 -5.58
CA ARG A 78 4.25 -10.01 -5.18
C ARG A 78 5.76 -10.14 -4.97
N THR A 79 6.55 -9.61 -5.91
CA THR A 79 8.02 -9.66 -5.79
C THR A 79 8.51 -8.85 -4.59
N LEU A 80 7.91 -7.69 -4.32
CA LEU A 80 8.23 -6.88 -3.14
C LEU A 80 7.89 -7.62 -1.84
N THR A 81 6.72 -8.27 -1.79
CA THR A 81 6.30 -9.12 -0.66
C THR A 81 7.27 -10.30 -0.47
N ASP A 82 7.64 -11.01 -1.54
CA ASP A 82 8.57 -12.14 -1.51
C ASP A 82 9.98 -11.71 -1.04
N MET A 83 10.37 -10.45 -1.32
CA MET A 83 11.63 -9.85 -0.85
C MET A 83 11.55 -9.32 0.59
N GLY A 84 10.41 -9.45 1.27
CA GLY A 84 10.19 -8.99 2.63
C GLY A 84 10.12 -7.47 2.75
N ILE A 85 9.78 -6.76 1.67
CA ILE A 85 9.59 -5.30 1.68
C ILE A 85 8.10 -5.04 1.93
N PRO A 86 7.70 -4.60 3.14
CA PRO A 86 6.32 -4.29 3.43
C PRO A 86 5.88 -3.05 2.65
N THR A 87 4.62 -3.05 2.22
CA THR A 87 4.00 -1.89 1.59
C THR A 87 3.79 -0.77 2.62
N ARG A 88 3.68 0.48 2.15
CA ARG A 88 3.38 1.61 3.06
C ARG A 88 2.07 1.42 3.82
N GLU A 89 1.09 0.78 3.19
CA GLU A 89 -0.22 0.49 3.77
C GLU A 89 -0.10 -0.50 4.94
N GLU A 90 0.70 -1.55 4.77
CA GLU A 90 0.98 -2.53 5.84
C GLU A 90 1.72 -1.89 7.02
N ILE A 91 2.67 -0.99 6.75
CA ILE A 91 3.39 -0.24 7.81
C ILE A 91 2.41 0.64 8.59
N ALA A 92 1.55 1.40 7.91
CA ALA A 92 0.56 2.25 8.57
C ALA A 92 -0.46 1.44 9.38
N ALA A 93 -0.86 0.26 8.89
CA ALA A 93 -1.74 -0.65 9.62
C ALA A 93 -1.09 -1.19 10.90
N LEU A 94 0.22 -1.48 10.86
CA LEU A 94 0.99 -1.88 12.03
C LEU A 94 1.15 -0.73 13.04
N GLU A 95 1.45 0.49 12.58
CA GLU A 95 1.52 1.67 13.44
C GLU A 95 0.20 1.92 14.19
N LYS A 96 -0.94 1.79 13.50
CA LYS A 96 -2.25 1.93 14.13
C LYS A 96 -2.50 0.85 15.18
N ARG A 97 -2.15 -0.41 14.89
CA ARG A 97 -2.27 -1.51 15.87
C ARG A 97 -1.39 -1.28 17.09
N ILE A 98 -0.18 -0.76 16.90
CA ILE A 98 0.72 -0.42 18.01
C ILE A 98 0.09 0.66 18.89
N ALA A 99 -0.41 1.75 18.30
CA ALA A 99 -1.07 2.82 19.04
C ALA A 99 -2.31 2.33 19.83
N GLU A 100 -3.12 1.45 19.26
CA GLU A 100 -4.27 0.84 19.95
C GLU A 100 -3.85 -0.06 21.12
N LEU A 101 -2.75 -0.81 20.97
CA LEU A 101 -2.21 -1.66 22.04
C LEU A 101 -1.60 -0.80 23.16
N GLU A 102 -0.87 0.26 22.83
CA GLU A 102 -0.31 1.21 23.79
C GLU A 102 -1.41 1.89 24.60
N ALA A 103 -2.51 2.30 23.95
CA ALA A 103 -3.67 2.87 24.62
C ALA A 103 -4.30 1.89 25.63
N LYS A 104 -4.51 0.63 25.22
CA LYS A 104 -5.06 -0.42 26.10
C LYS A 104 -4.16 -0.74 27.28
N LEU A 105 -2.84 -0.78 27.08
CA LEU A 105 -1.88 -0.96 28.18
C LEU A 105 -1.90 0.24 29.14
N GLY A 106 -2.02 1.46 28.62
CA GLY A 106 -2.18 2.67 29.43
C GLY A 106 -3.47 2.69 30.25
N GLU A 107 -4.57 2.13 29.73
CA GLU A 107 -5.83 1.97 30.45
C GLU A 107 -5.79 0.85 31.51
N ALA A 108 -5.13 -0.28 31.20
CA ALA A 108 -4.92 -1.36 32.15
C ALA A 108 -4.06 -0.90 33.35
N ALA A 109 -3.00 -0.11 33.10
CA ALA A 109 -2.17 0.50 34.14
C ALA A 109 -2.94 1.51 35.01
N LYS A 110 -3.98 2.17 34.48
CA LYS A 110 -4.85 3.08 35.25
C LYS A 110 -5.89 2.33 36.11
N GLN A 111 -6.28 1.11 35.74
CA GLN A 111 -7.26 0.33 36.52
C GLN A 111 -6.65 -0.32 37.77
N GLU A 112 -5.35 -0.65 37.76
CA GLU A 112 -4.66 -1.22 38.92
C GLU A 112 -4.48 -0.19 40.06
N ASN A 113 -4.58 1.11 39.78
CA ASN A 113 -4.38 2.20 40.74
C ASN A 113 -5.69 2.82 41.28
N LYS A 114 -6.81 2.09 41.25
CA LYS A 114 -8.03 2.50 41.98
C LYS A 114 -7.92 2.04 43.44
N PRO A 115 -7.89 2.94 44.44
CA PRO A 115 -7.73 2.55 45.83
C PRO A 115 -8.91 1.67 46.25
N LYS A 116 -8.63 0.46 46.75
CA LYS A 116 -9.61 -0.40 47.43
C LYS A 116 -10.35 0.45 48.47
N ARG A 117 -11.60 0.81 48.16
CA ARG A 117 -12.51 1.51 49.08
C ARG A 117 -12.49 0.77 50.41
N ARG A 118 -11.84 1.36 51.42
CA ARG A 118 -11.86 0.88 52.80
C ARG A 118 -13.33 0.75 53.21
N ARG A 119 -13.79 -0.48 53.38
CA ARG A 119 -15.12 -0.78 53.92
C ARG A 119 -15.25 -0.01 55.23
N GLY A 120 -16.27 0.85 55.31
CA GLY A 120 -16.53 1.68 56.49
C GLY A 120 -16.66 0.81 57.73
N ARG A 121 -15.94 1.19 58.78
CA ARG A 121 -16.18 0.68 60.13
C ARG A 121 -17.55 1.19 60.57
N PRO A 122 -18.48 0.34 61.05
CA PRO A 122 -19.78 0.83 61.50
C PRO A 122 -19.59 1.66 62.77
N PRO A 123 -20.42 2.69 63.00
CA PRO A 123 -20.36 3.48 64.23
C PRO A 123 -20.86 2.63 65.40
N LYS A 124 -20.03 2.47 66.45
CA LYS A 124 -20.49 1.91 67.72
C LYS A 124 -21.46 2.91 68.37
N LYS A 125 -22.74 2.57 68.43
CA LYS A 125 -23.70 3.09 69.40
C LYS A 125 -24.08 1.97 70.36
N SER A 126 -23.81 2.18 71.65
CA SER A 126 -24.52 1.60 72.80
C SER A 126 -24.16 2.49 74.00
N SER A 127 -24.96 3.51 74.32
CA SER A 127 -26.01 3.49 75.35
C SER A 127 -25.41 3.36 76.76
N THR A 128 -25.37 4.45 77.54
CA THR A 128 -26.23 4.70 78.74
C THR A 128 -25.81 3.81 79.92
N GLU A 129 -25.29 4.31 81.04
CA GLU A 129 -25.97 5.07 82.10
C GLU A 129 -24.93 5.59 83.11
N SER A 130 -25.14 6.80 83.64
CA SER A 130 -24.63 7.27 84.94
C SER A 130 -25.85 7.42 85.88
N PRO A 131 -25.68 7.70 87.18
CA PRO A 131 -24.94 7.06 88.28
C PRO A 131 -25.95 6.64 89.40
N PRO A 132 -25.60 6.39 90.70
CA PRO A 132 -25.28 7.49 91.64
C PRO A 132 -24.27 7.17 92.78
N GLY A 133 -23.67 8.25 93.30
CA GLY A 133 -23.37 8.55 94.73
C GLY A 133 -22.56 7.60 95.60
N GLU A 134 -21.41 8.09 96.09
CA GLU A 134 -21.10 8.35 97.51
C GLU A 134 -19.93 9.34 97.64
#